data_AF-A0A836QL49-F1
#
_entry.id   AF-A0A836QL49-F1
#
_cell.length_a   1.000
_cell.length_b   1.000
_cell.length_c   1.000
_cell.angle_alpha   90.00
_cell.angle_beta   90.00
_cell.angle_gamma   90.00
#
_symmetry.space_group_name_H-M   'P 1'
#
loop_
_entity.id
_entity.type
_entity.pdbx_description
1 polymer ?
#
loop_
_entity_poly.entity_id
_entity_poly.type
_entity_poly.pdbx_seq_one_letter_code
_entity_poly.pdbx_strand_id
1 'polypeptide(L)' 'MLRPTDDLRIAELRPLIPPAILMEELPVTEQASITVSGTRAKIRDCIEGRDDRLVVVAGPCSIHD' A
#
# COMPACT_ATOMS: atom_id res chain seq x y z
N MET A 1 -21.21 -38.98 17.01
CA MET A 1 -21.64 -37.77 16.25
C MET A 1 -20.45 -36.85 16.12
N LEU A 2 -20.13 -36.38 14.92
CA LEU A 2 -19.11 -35.36 14.69
C LEU A 2 -19.68 -33.99 15.10
N ARG A 3 -18.91 -33.22 15.86
CA ARG A 3 -19.27 -31.84 16.22
C ARG A 3 -18.52 -30.90 15.28
N PRO A 4 -19.17 -29.85 14.75
CA PRO A 4 -18.44 -28.80 14.04
C PRO A 4 -17.48 -28.12 15.01
N THR A 5 -16.24 -27.92 14.56
CA THR A 5 -15.16 -27.27 15.32
C THR A 5 -14.54 -26.10 14.57
N ASP A 6 -15.04 -25.80 13.38
CA ASP A 6 -14.50 -24.79 12.48
C ASP A 6 -15.46 -23.59 12.35
N ASP A 7 -14.91 -22.41 12.12
CA ASP A 7 -15.62 -21.14 11.92
C ASP A 7 -16.73 -20.80 12.95
N LEU A 8 -16.63 -21.34 14.17
CA LEU A 8 -17.66 -21.28 15.20
C LEU A 8 -18.10 -19.87 15.62
N ARG A 9 -17.26 -18.86 15.36
CA ARG A 9 -17.51 -17.44 15.68
C ARG A 9 -17.20 -16.51 14.51
N ILE A 10 -17.13 -17.04 13.29
CA ILE A 10 -16.96 -16.22 12.11
C ILE A 10 -18.34 -15.69 11.71
N ALA A 11 -18.50 -14.37 11.76
CA ALA A 11 -19.76 -13.72 11.39
C ALA A 11 -19.98 -13.79 9.87
N GLU A 12 -18.91 -13.59 9.09
CA GLU A 12 -18.96 -13.62 7.63
C GLU A 12 -17.56 -13.83 7.04
N LEU A 13 -17.49 -14.51 5.89
CA LEU A 13 -16.33 -14.54 5.02
C LEU A 13 -16.67 -13.81 3.73
N ARG A 14 -15.94 -12.73 3.45
CA ARG A 14 -16.11 -11.93 2.23
C ARG A 14 -14.88 -12.07 1.34
N PRO A 15 -15.02 -12.60 0.11
CA PRO A 15 -13.93 -12.62 -0.84
C PRO A 15 -13.43 -11.21 -1.16
N LEU A 16 -12.12 -11.05 -1.29
CA LEU A 16 -11.48 -9.80 -1.70
C LEU A 16 -11.16 -9.85 -3.20
N ILE A 17 -11.19 -8.69 -3.84
CA ILE A 17 -10.77 -8.54 -5.25
C ILE A 17 -9.27 -8.89 -5.34
N PRO A 18 -8.85 -9.77 -6.27
CA PRO A 18 -7.44 -10.07 -6.48
C PRO A 18 -6.64 -8.82 -6.85
N PRO A 19 -5.40 -8.66 -6.37
CA PRO A 19 -4.57 -7.49 -6.72
C PRO A 19 -4.37 -7.30 -8.22
N ALA A 20 -4.33 -8.38 -9.00
CA ALA A 20 -4.19 -8.34 -10.45
C ALA A 20 -5.31 -7.53 -11.12
N ILE A 21 -6.56 -7.71 -10.67
CA ILE A 21 -7.71 -6.98 -11.22
C ILE A 21 -7.57 -5.48 -10.95
N LEU A 22 -7.17 -5.09 -9.73
CA LEU A 22 -6.95 -3.68 -9.40
C LEU A 22 -5.83 -3.05 -10.23
N MET A 23 -4.75 -3.79 -10.50
CA MET A 23 -3.64 -3.31 -11.33
C MET A 23 -4.03 -3.16 -12.80
N GLU A 24 -4.96 -3.98 -13.29
CA GLU A 24 -5.52 -3.87 -14.64
C GLU A 24 -6.49 -2.69 -14.76
N GLU A 25 -7.38 -2.50 -13.77
CA GLU A 25 -8.36 -1.40 -13.76
C GLU A 25 -7.72 -0.02 -13.50
N LEU A 26 -6.67 0.02 -12.67
CA LEU A 26 -5.95 1.23 -12.27
C LEU A 26 -4.46 1.10 -12.65
N PRO A 27 -4.12 1.08 -13.94
CA PRO A 27 -2.74 0.92 -14.38
C PRO A 27 -1.89 2.11 -13.94
N VAL A 28 -0.63 1.83 -13.63
CA VAL A 28 0.33 2.88 -13.28
C VAL A 28 0.49 3.85 -14.45
N THR A 29 0.36 5.14 -14.16
CA THR A 29 0.67 6.18 -15.14
C THR A 29 2.17 6.42 -15.20
N GLU A 30 2.67 6.92 -16.32
CA GLU A 30 4.08 7.32 -16.46
C GLU A 30 4.51 8.31 -15.36
N GLN A 31 3.66 9.30 -15.08
CA GLN A 31 3.89 10.28 -14.01
C GLN A 31 4.00 9.62 -12.63
N ALA A 32 3.12 8.67 -12.31
CA ALA A 32 3.18 7.94 -11.04
C ALA A 32 4.47 7.10 -10.94
N SER A 33 4.86 6.43 -12.03
CA SER A 33 6.10 5.63 -12.10
C SER A 33 7.35 6.49 -11.86
N ILE A 34 7.45 7.64 -12.52
CA ILE A 34 8.55 8.60 -12.34
C ILE A 34 8.57 9.14 -10.90
N THR A 35 7.39 9.50 -10.36
CA THR A 35 7.27 10.02 -9.00
C THR A 35 7.74 9.01 -7.96
N VAL A 36 7.28 7.75 -8.06
CA VAL A 36 7.64 6.68 -7.12
C VAL A 36 9.13 6.35 -7.20
N SER A 37 9.65 6.10 -8.40
CA SER A 37 11.05 5.70 -8.59
C SER A 37 12.02 6.82 -8.17
N GLY A 38 11.77 8.07 -8.61
CA GLY A 38 12.59 9.22 -8.28
C GLY A 38 12.57 9.56 -6.79
N THR A 39 11.41 9.48 -6.13
CA THR A 39 11.29 9.76 -4.69
C THR A 39 12.00 8.70 -3.86
N ARG A 40 11.90 7.42 -4.23
CA ARG A 40 12.65 6.33 -3.58
C ARG A 40 14.15 6.55 -3.65
N ALA A 41 14.67 6.97 -4.81
CA ALA A 41 16.09 7.28 -4.96
C ALA A 41 16.53 8.43 -4.03
N LYS A 42 15.77 9.53 -4.01
CA LYS A 42 16.05 10.70 -3.16
C LYS A 42 16.01 10.37 -1.67
N ILE A 43 14.99 9.65 -1.21
CA ILE A 43 14.88 9.24 0.21
C ILE A 43 16.04 8.32 0.60
N ARG A 44 16.42 7.39 -0.29
CA ARG A 44 17.60 6.53 -0.06
C ARG A 44 18.86 7.38 0.13
N ASP A 45 19.08 8.41 -0.70
CA ASP A 45 20.26 9.26 -0.57
C ASP A 45 20.26 10.06 0.74
N CYS A 46 19.10 10.50 1.24
CA CYS A 46 18.98 11.10 2.57
C CYS A 46 19.31 10.10 3.69
N ILE A 47 18.79 8.86 3.61
CA ILE A 47 19.05 7.79 4.60
C ILE A 47 20.54 7.43 4.65
N GLU A 48 21.19 7.40 3.48
CA GLU A 48 22.62 7.09 3.37
C GLU A 48 23.54 8.29 3.66
N GLY A 49 22.97 9.45 4.00
CA GLY A 49 23.74 10.68 4.29
C GLY A 49 24.45 11.29 3.07
N ARG A 50 24.06 10.89 1.85
CA ARG A 50 24.54 11.49 0.59
C ARG A 50 23.80 12.77 0.22
N ASP A 51 22.65 13.00 0.85
CA ASP A 51 21.79 14.16 0.67
C ASP A 51 21.43 14.69 2.06
N ASP A 52 21.71 15.97 2.32
CA ASP A 52 21.55 16.62 3.63
C ASP A 52 20.13 17.14 3.89
N ARG A 53 19.22 16.98 2.92
CA ARG A 53 17.83 17.38 3.07
C ARG A 53 17.09 16.49 4.06
N LEU A 54 16.07 17.06 4.69
CA LEU A 54 15.18 16.37 5.62
C LEU A 54 14.00 15.71 4.87
N VAL A 55 13.76 14.43 5.12
CA VAL A 55 12.55 13.74 4.66
C VAL A 55 11.40 14.06 5.61
N VAL A 56 10.32 14.62 5.07
CA VAL A 56 9.11 14.96 5.84
C VAL A 56 7.93 14.15 5.31
N VAL A 57 7.33 13.34 6.19
CA VAL A 57 6.05 12.67 5.94
C VAL A 57 4.97 13.46 6.67
N ALA A 58 4.12 14.16 5.92
CA ALA A 58 3.07 15.01 6.46
C ALA A 58 1.79 14.83 5.64
N GLY A 59 0.64 14.92 6.32
CA GLY A 59 -0.68 14.72 5.72
C GLY A 59 -1.76 14.59 6.80
N PRO A 60 -3.03 14.37 6.39
CA PRO A 60 -4.11 14.09 7.33
C PRO A 60 -3.84 12.77 8.06
N CYS A 61 -4.44 12.63 9.26
CA CYS A 61 -4.35 11.38 10.03
C CYS A 61 -4.99 10.19 9.29
N SER A 62 -6.04 10.44 8.50
CA SER A 62 -6.78 9.46 7.71
C SER A 62 -7.46 10.15 6.53
N ILE A 63 -7.67 9.43 5.43
CA ILE A 63 -8.42 9.90 4.25
C ILE A 63 -9.79 9.23 4.27
N HIS A 64 -10.86 10.01 4.36
CA HIS A 64 -12.25 9.52 4.40
C HIS A 64 -13.18 10.24 3.42
N ASP A 65 -12.67 11.25 2.70
CA ASP A 65 -13.40 12.01 1.68
C ASP A 65 -12.97 11.55 0.27
#